data_AF-A0A7G2ISJ3-F1
#
_entry.id   AF-A0A7G2ISJ3-F1
#
_cell.length_a   1.000
_cell.length_b   1.000
_cell.length_c   1.000
_cell.angle_alpha   90.00
_cell.angle_beta   90.00
_cell.angle_gamma   90.00
#
_symmetry.space_group_name_H-M   'P 1'
#
loop_
_entity.id
_entity.type
_entity.pdbx_description
1 polymer ?
#
loop_
_entity_poly.entity_id
_entity_poly.type
_entity_poly.pdbx_seq_one_letter_code
_entity_poly.pdbx_strand_id
1 'polypeptide(L)'
;MVLTAESGTESEMTISVSNDSKLSDLLSYDSKAGSGKMKQLVGAQNAQLTVNGIDIERQSNTVTDAPQGITLQLTKEVKDASITVTKK
;
A
#
# COMPACT_ATOMS: atom_id res chain seq x y z
N MET A 1 1.83 1.85 21.04
CA MET A 1 0.62 1.77 20.20
C MET A 1 1.06 1.92 18.76
N VAL A 2 0.56 1.06 17.86
CA VAL A 2 0.86 1.10 16.43
C VAL A 2 -0.47 1.06 15.69
N LEU A 3 -0.61 1.92 14.70
CA LEU A 3 -1.75 1.95 13.79
C LEU A 3 -1.23 1.56 12.40
N THR A 4 -1.95 0.66 11.73
CA THR A 4 -1.57 0.13 10.42
C THR A 4 -2.78 0.19 9.51
N ALA A 5 -2.62 0.80 8.34
CA ALA A 5 -3.63 0.80 7.29
C ALA A 5 -3.40 -0.35 6.30
N GLU A 6 -4.29 -0.46 5.32
CA GLU A 6 -4.05 -1.29 4.15
C GLU A 6 -2.83 -0.79 3.36
N SER A 7 -2.31 -1.61 2.44
CA SER A 7 -1.22 -1.21 1.57
C SER A 7 -1.66 -0.13 0.58
N GLY A 8 -0.68 0.46 -0.11
CA GLY A 8 -0.94 1.47 -1.13
C GLY A 8 -0.94 2.90 -0.60
N THR A 9 -0.53 3.82 -1.46
CA THR A 9 -0.38 5.25 -1.16
C THR A 9 -1.71 5.94 -0.89
N GLU A 10 -2.83 5.39 -1.39
CA GLU A 10 -4.17 5.93 -1.09
C GLU A 10 -4.61 5.62 0.34
N SER A 11 -4.01 4.60 0.96
CA SER A 11 -4.29 4.17 2.34
C SER A 11 -3.50 4.96 3.40
N GLU A 12 -2.82 6.04 3.02
CA GLU A 12 -2.11 6.90 3.96
C GLU A 12 -3.04 7.50 5.03
N MET A 13 -2.63 7.44 6.29
CA MET A 13 -3.44 7.90 7.42
C MET A 13 -3.06 9.31 7.87
N THR A 14 -4.06 10.18 7.93
CA THR A 14 -4.00 11.43 8.69
C THR A 14 -4.88 11.29 9.93
N ILE A 15 -4.32 11.58 11.10
CA ILE A 15 -4.98 11.45 12.40
C ILE A 15 -5.05 12.83 13.05
N SER A 16 -6.28 13.29 13.27
CA SER A 16 -6.58 14.53 13.98
C SER A 16 -7.46 14.24 15.20
N VAL A 17 -7.12 14.82 16.34
CA VAL A 17 -7.94 14.73 17.56
C VAL A 17 -8.51 16.11 17.86
N SER A 18 -9.83 16.17 17.99
CA SER A 18 -10.56 17.39 18.34
C SER A 18 -11.00 17.34 19.80
N ASN A 19 -11.02 18.48 20.47
CA ASN A 19 -11.52 18.67 21.83
C ASN A 19 -10.77 17.93 22.96
N ASP A 20 -9.62 17.31 22.68
CA ASP A 20 -8.70 16.75 23.68
C ASP A 20 -7.25 17.02 23.28
N SER A 21 -6.62 18.00 23.95
CA SER A 21 -5.25 18.41 23.66
C SER A 21 -4.22 17.37 24.09
N LYS A 22 -4.44 16.66 25.20
CA LYS A 22 -3.50 15.64 25.68
C LYS A 22 -3.48 14.43 24.76
N LEU A 23 -4.64 14.03 24.25
CA LEU A 23 -4.73 12.94 23.29
C LEU A 23 -4.19 13.35 21.91
N SER A 24 -4.43 14.60 21.49
CA SER A 24 -3.83 15.18 20.28
C SER A 24 -2.30 15.18 20.34
N ASP A 25 -1.73 15.53 21.48
CA ASP A 25 -0.27 15.52 21.69
C ASP A 25 0.35 14.11 21.63
N LEU A 26 -0.46 13.06 21.73
CA LEU A 26 0.00 11.67 21.62
C LEU A 26 -0.22 11.09 20.22
N LEU A 27 -1.35 11.39 19.58
CA LEU A 27 -1.83 10.66 18.40
C LEU A 27 -1.86 11.46 17.10
N SER A 28 -1.70 12.78 17.15
CA SER A 28 -1.78 13.60 15.93
C SER A 28 -0.69 13.22 14.92
N TYR A 29 -1.09 13.11 13.65
CA TYR A 29 -0.20 12.81 12.53
C TYR A 29 -0.82 13.27 11.22
N ASP A 30 -0.04 13.94 10.38
CA ASP A 30 -0.43 14.35 9.03
C ASP A 30 0.46 13.60 8.03
N SER A 31 -0.15 12.69 7.25
CA SER A 31 0.58 11.90 6.25
C SER A 31 1.09 12.75 5.09
N LYS A 32 0.38 13.82 4.71
CA LYS A 32 0.79 14.69 3.59
C LYS A 32 1.99 15.54 3.95
N ALA A 33 2.04 16.02 5.18
CA ALA A 33 3.17 16.77 5.71
C ALA A 33 4.30 15.85 6.22
N GLY A 34 4.04 14.54 6.39
CA GLY A 34 4.98 13.58 6.97
C GLY A 34 5.40 13.95 8.40
N SER A 35 4.52 14.61 9.15
CA SER A 35 4.86 15.20 10.44
C SER A 35 3.74 15.04 11.47
N GLY A 36 4.10 15.07 12.75
CA GLY A 36 3.16 14.89 13.85
C GLY A 36 3.84 14.33 15.09
N LYS A 37 3.02 13.83 16.01
CA LYS A 37 3.43 13.19 17.26
C LYS A 37 3.66 11.69 17.09
N MET A 38 2.95 11.07 16.14
CA MET A 38 3.26 9.72 15.71
C MET A 38 4.44 9.71 14.74
N LYS A 39 5.22 8.61 14.77
CA LYS A 39 6.33 8.38 13.87
C LYS A 39 5.92 7.37 12.80
N GLN A 40 6.15 7.69 11.54
CA GLN A 40 6.02 6.74 10.45
C GLN A 40 7.12 5.66 10.56
N LEU A 41 6.70 4.41 10.70
CA LEU A 41 7.62 3.27 10.73
C LEU A 41 7.77 2.62 9.36
N VAL A 42 6.68 2.58 8.58
CA VAL A 42 6.63 1.99 7.24
C VAL A 42 5.90 2.95 6.31
N GLY A 43 6.52 3.20 5.14
CA GLY A 43 5.94 3.98 4.06
C GLY A 43 4.77 3.27 3.39
N ALA A 44 3.71 4.01 3.08
CA ALA A 44 2.70 3.51 2.16
C ALA A 44 3.32 3.39 0.75
N GLN A 45 3.18 2.23 0.13
CA GLN A 45 3.77 1.94 -1.18
C GLN A 45 2.79 1.11 -2.01
N ASN A 46 2.67 1.45 -3.29
CA ASN A 46 1.90 0.70 -4.26
C ASN A 46 2.69 -0.51 -4.76
N ALA A 47 1.99 -1.58 -5.10
CA ALA A 47 2.55 -2.68 -5.86
C ALA A 47 2.81 -2.21 -7.29
N GLN A 48 4.06 -2.26 -7.73
CA GLN A 48 4.49 -1.95 -9.09
C GLN A 48 4.98 -3.24 -9.74
N LEU A 49 4.44 -3.57 -10.90
CA LEU A 49 4.81 -4.75 -11.67
C LEU A 49 4.79 -4.44 -13.16
N THR A 50 5.63 -5.13 -13.92
CA THR A 50 5.62 -5.06 -15.39
C THR A 50 5.19 -6.43 -15.92
N VAL A 51 4.07 -6.49 -16.63
CA VAL A 51 3.54 -7.73 -17.24
C VAL A 51 3.63 -7.59 -18.75
N ASN A 52 4.41 -8.45 -19.41
CA ASN A 52 4.62 -8.43 -20.86
C ASN A 52 5.03 -7.05 -21.42
N GLY A 53 5.81 -6.28 -20.65
CA GLY A 53 6.25 -4.92 -21.01
C GLY A 53 5.24 -3.80 -20.71
N ILE A 54 4.12 -4.10 -20.05
CA ILE A 54 3.14 -3.12 -19.60
C ILE A 54 3.31 -2.89 -18.10
N ASP A 55 3.56 -1.64 -17.71
CA ASP A 55 3.63 -1.24 -16.31
C ASP A 55 2.22 -1.18 -15.69
N ILE A 56 2.10 -1.80 -14.53
CA ILE A 56 0.87 -1.93 -13.77
C ILE A 56 1.18 -1.48 -12.35
N GLU A 57 0.32 -0.62 -11.81
CA GLU A 57 0.41 -0.12 -10.45
C GLU A 57 -0.89 -0.41 -9.70
N ARG A 58 -0.80 -0.96 -8.49
CA ARG A 58 -1.97 -1.32 -7.66
C ARG A 58 -1.76 -0.96 -6.20
N GLN A 59 -2.84 -0.62 -5.51
CA GLN A 59 -2.81 -0.36 -4.06
C GLN A 59 -2.51 -1.65 -3.24
N SER A 60 -2.74 -2.83 -3.82
CA SER A 60 -2.58 -4.12 -3.14
C SER A 60 -1.58 -5.03 -3.85
N ASN A 61 -0.94 -5.89 -3.06
CA ASN A 61 -0.18 -7.04 -3.55
C ASN A 61 -1.08 -8.16 -4.13
N THR A 62 -2.40 -8.02 -4.06
CA THR A 62 -3.35 -8.87 -4.80
C THR A 62 -3.83 -8.15 -6.04
N VAL A 63 -3.36 -8.57 -7.22
CA VAL A 63 -3.67 -7.96 -8.52
C VAL A 63 -4.61 -8.88 -9.29
N THR A 64 -5.82 -8.45 -9.61
CA THR A 64 -6.89 -9.30 -10.19
C THR A 64 -7.24 -8.96 -11.63
N ASP A 65 -6.69 -7.87 -12.14
CA ASP A 65 -7.16 -7.20 -13.35
C ASP A 65 -6.03 -6.99 -14.37
N ALA A 66 -4.90 -7.69 -14.20
CA ALA A 66 -3.73 -7.52 -15.04
C ALA A 66 -2.99 -8.85 -15.28
N PRO A 67 -3.41 -9.66 -16.28
CA PRO A 67 -4.55 -9.49 -17.19
C PRO A 67 -5.90 -9.93 -16.58
N GLN A 68 -7.02 -9.54 -17.19
CA GLN A 68 -8.35 -9.95 -16.74
C GLN A 68 -8.48 -11.48 -16.66
N GLY A 69 -9.12 -11.95 -15.59
CA GLY A 69 -9.35 -13.38 -15.34
C GLY A 69 -8.19 -14.09 -14.64
N ILE A 70 -7.13 -13.38 -14.24
CA ILE A 70 -6.02 -13.90 -13.43
C ILE A 70 -5.91 -13.10 -12.14
N THR A 71 -5.76 -13.80 -11.01
CA THR A 71 -5.36 -13.20 -9.74
C THR A 71 -3.90 -13.52 -9.45
N LEU A 72 -3.07 -12.48 -9.38
CA LEU A 72 -1.67 -12.55 -8.99
C LEU A 72 -1.53 -12.14 -7.52
N GLN A 73 -0.79 -12.94 -6.75
CA GLN A 73 -0.42 -12.63 -5.37
C GLN A 73 1.09 -12.36 -5.32
N LEU A 74 1.45 -11.12 -5.03
CA LEU A 74 2.84 -10.66 -4.96
C LEU A 74 3.35 -10.86 -3.54
N THR A 75 4.34 -11.74 -3.39
CA THR A 75 4.91 -12.07 -2.06
C THR A 75 6.33 -11.56 -1.89
N LYS A 76 7.06 -11.35 -2.99
CA LYS A 76 8.43 -10.84 -3.06
C LYS A 76 8.68 -10.18 -4.41
N GLU A 77 9.70 -9.33 -4.45
CA GLU A 77 10.28 -8.86 -5.70
C GLU A 77 10.92 -10.03 -6.46
N VAL A 78 10.73 -10.04 -7.78
CA VAL A 78 11.28 -11.03 -8.69
C VAL A 78 11.86 -10.33 -9.90
N LYS A 79 12.90 -10.92 -10.49
CA LYS A 79 13.42 -10.52 -11.81
C LYS A 79 13.14 -11.67 -12.76
N ASP A 80 12.48 -11.38 -13.88
CA ASP A 80 12.20 -12.32 -14.98
C ASP A 80 11.36 -13.55 -14.60
N ALA A 81 10.26 -13.34 -13.86
CA ALA A 81 9.29 -14.42 -13.59
C ALA A 81 8.35 -14.67 -14.78
N SER A 82 8.08 -15.95 -15.08
CA SER A 82 7.16 -16.37 -16.16
C SER A 82 5.93 -17.10 -15.62
N ILE A 83 4.74 -16.75 -16.11
CA ILE A 83 3.47 -17.42 -15.80
C ILE A 83 2.87 -17.97 -17.09
N THR A 84 2.48 -19.26 -17.08
CA THR A 84 1.88 -19.92 -18.25
C THR A 84 0.47 -20.38 -17.93
N VAL A 85 -0.50 -20.01 -18.79
CA VAL A 85 -1.90 -20.44 -18.68
C VAL A 85 -2.24 -21.34 -19.88
N THR A 86 -2.76 -22.53 -19.63
CA THR A 86 -3.18 -23.49 -20.66
C THR A 86 -4.67 -23.77 -20.59
N LYS A 87 -5.30 -23.89 -21.76
CA LYS A 87 -6.70 -24.29 -21.87
C LYS A 87 -6.81 -25.82 -21.75
N LYS A 88 -7.84 -26.29 -21.03
CA LYS A 88 -8.22 -27.72 -21.01
C LYS A 88 -8.98 -28.10 -22.27
#